data_AF-A0A3D2EP56-F1
#
_entry.id   AF-A0A3D2EP56-F1
#
_cell.length_a   1.000
_cell.length_b   1.000
_cell.length_c   1.000
_cell.angle_alpha   90.00
_cell.angle_beta   90.00
_cell.angle_gamma   90.00
#
_symmetry.space_group_name_H-M   'P 1'
#
loop_
_entity.id
_entity.type
_entity.pdbx_description
1 polymer ?
#
loop_
_entity_poly.entity_id
_entity_poly.type
_entity_poly.pdbx_seq_one_letter_code
_entity_poly.pdbx_strand_id
1 'polypeptide(L)'
;TAERIHHLGGLHKFMHWDGPILTDSGGYQVMSLADLRKMTEEGVTFRSHIDGSKHRLTPEDSMHIQHLLGSTITMALDECTPYPIDKLGADTSMQLSMRWAKR
;
A
#
# COMPACT_ATOMS: atom_id res chain seq x y z
N THR A 1 11.05 -2.56 9.19
CA THR A 1 9.86 -1.70 9.20
C THR A 1 10.24 -0.30 8.73
N ALA A 2 9.27 0.53 8.32
CA ALA A 2 9.52 1.90 7.85
C ALA A 2 10.22 2.77 8.90
N GLU A 3 9.95 2.53 10.19
CA GLU A 3 10.61 3.20 11.32
C GLU A 3 12.13 3.06 11.29
N ARG A 4 12.65 1.90 10.88
CA ARG A 4 14.10 1.68 10.76
C ARG A 4 14.71 2.64 9.73
N ILE A 5 14.06 2.77 8.56
CA ILE A 5 14.52 3.69 7.51
C ILE A 5 14.40 5.14 7.97
N HIS A 6 13.31 5.46 8.67
CA HIS A 6 13.13 6.78 9.27
C HIS A 6 14.26 7.14 10.25
N HIS A 7 14.62 6.22 11.16
CA HIS A 7 15.73 6.40 12.10
C HIS A 7 17.10 6.53 11.44
N LEU A 8 17.28 5.93 10.25
CA LEU A 8 18.49 6.09 9.43
C LEU A 8 18.49 7.39 8.61
N GLY A 9 17.48 8.25 8.78
CA GLY A 9 17.40 9.56 8.15
C GLY A 9 16.51 9.63 6.91
N GLY A 10 15.63 8.65 6.71
CA GLY A 10 14.70 8.59 5.59
C GLY A 10 15.29 7.98 4.33
N LEU A 11 14.44 7.72 3.33
CA LEU A 11 14.81 6.96 2.14
C LEU A 11 15.88 7.67 1.31
N HIS A 12 15.78 8.98 1.14
CA HIS A 12 16.76 9.82 0.44
C HIS A 12 18.19 9.60 0.96
N LYS A 13 18.40 9.71 2.28
CA LYS A 13 19.72 9.49 2.91
C LYS A 13 20.15 8.03 2.83
N PHE A 14 19.21 7.11 3.05
CA PHE A 14 19.49 5.69 3.08
C PHE A 14 20.00 5.17 1.72
N MET A 15 19.41 5.64 0.61
CA MET A 15 19.78 5.22 -0.74
C MET A 15 20.70 6.21 -1.48
N HIS A 16 21.10 7.30 -0.82
CA HIS A 16 21.91 8.37 -1.39
C HIS A 16 21.31 8.98 -2.68
N TRP A 17 20.03 9.36 -2.61
CA TRP A 17 19.30 10.01 -3.69
C TRP A 17 18.69 11.31 -3.18
N ASP A 18 19.08 12.44 -3.78
CA ASP A 18 18.64 13.78 -3.38
C ASP A 18 17.48 14.32 -4.25
N GLY A 19 17.07 13.57 -5.28
CA GLY A 19 15.94 13.95 -6.14
C GLY A 19 14.58 13.54 -5.54
N PRO A 20 13.47 13.95 -6.17
CA PRO A 20 12.14 13.52 -5.75
C PRO A 20 11.97 11.99 -5.76
N ILE A 21 11.23 11.48 -4.78
CA ILE A 21 10.83 10.06 -4.70
C ILE A 21 9.31 9.96 -4.69
N LEU A 22 8.76 9.13 -5.58
CA LEU A 22 7.39 8.67 -5.52
C LEU A 22 7.37 7.29 -4.86
N THR A 23 6.55 7.12 -3.83
CA THR A 23 6.26 5.79 -3.27
C THR A 23 4.86 5.36 -3.69
N ASP A 24 4.75 4.09 -4.09
CA ASP A 24 3.45 3.49 -4.29
C ASP A 24 2.75 3.23 -2.94
N SER A 25 1.45 2.95 -2.99
CA SER A 25 0.65 2.70 -1.80
C SER A 25 0.83 1.29 -1.22
N GLY A 26 1.50 0.39 -1.93
CA GLY A 26 1.60 -1.04 -1.64
C GLY A 26 0.37 -1.88 -2.05
N GLY A 27 -0.75 -1.26 -2.43
CA GLY A 27 -2.02 -1.97 -2.71
C GLY A 27 -1.86 -3.04 -3.79
N TYR A 28 -1.27 -2.69 -4.92
CA TYR A 28 -1.05 -3.64 -6.03
C TYR A 28 -0.13 -4.82 -5.68
N GLN A 29 0.94 -4.57 -4.91
CA GLN A 29 1.88 -5.63 -4.51
C GLN A 29 1.23 -6.64 -3.57
N VAL A 30 0.34 -6.17 -2.68
CA VAL A 30 -0.48 -7.08 -1.87
C VAL A 30 -1.49 -7.84 -2.75
N MET A 31 -1.98 -7.21 -3.82
CA MET A 31 -2.89 -7.83 -4.79
C MET A 31 -2.21 -8.86 -5.71
N SER A 32 -0.90 -8.79 -5.95
CA SER A 32 -0.18 -9.79 -6.75
C SER A 32 0.15 -11.08 -5.96
N LEU A 33 0.13 -11.03 -4.63
CA LEU A 33 0.35 -12.17 -3.72
C LEU A 33 -0.92 -13.02 -3.48
N ALA A 34 -1.71 -13.24 -4.55
CA ALA A 34 -3.13 -13.64 -4.56
C ALA A 34 -3.61 -14.60 -3.47
N ASP A 35 -2.87 -15.67 -3.15
CA ASP A 35 -3.34 -16.73 -2.26
C ASP A 35 -3.28 -16.39 -0.76
N LEU A 36 -2.57 -15.31 -0.38
CA LEU A 36 -2.27 -15.02 1.02
C LEU A 36 -3.00 -13.81 1.59
N ARG A 37 -3.98 -13.26 0.87
CA ARG A 37 -4.68 -12.03 1.30
C ARG A 37 -6.15 -12.22 1.68
N LYS A 38 -6.61 -11.36 2.59
CA LYS A 38 -8.02 -11.11 2.90
C LYS A 38 -8.26 -9.61 2.92
N MET A 39 -9.21 -9.15 2.12
CA MET A 39 -9.56 -7.74 1.99
C MET A 39 -10.90 -7.45 2.65
N THR A 40 -10.98 -6.32 3.34
CA THR A 40 -12.19 -5.81 4.00
C THR A 40 -12.28 -4.31 3.78
N GLU A 41 -13.38 -3.67 4.18
CA GLU A 41 -13.53 -2.21 4.12
C GLU A 41 -12.42 -1.45 4.87
N GLU A 42 -11.84 -2.06 5.92
CA GLU A 42 -10.80 -1.43 6.73
C GLU A 42 -9.44 -1.37 6.01
N GLY A 43 -9.15 -2.33 5.13
CA GLY A 43 -7.87 -2.49 4.47
C GLY A 43 -7.62 -3.93 4.04
N VAL A 44 -6.34 -4.27 3.84
CA VAL A 44 -5.92 -5.60 3.40
C VAL A 44 -5.03 -6.28 4.43
N THR A 45 -5.32 -7.54 4.73
CA THR A 45 -4.46 -8.41 5.53
C THR A 45 -3.79 -9.41 4.62
N PHE A 46 -2.47 -9.58 4.73
CA PHE A 46 -1.70 -10.51 3.91
C PHE A 46 -0.61 -11.22 4.71
N ARG A 47 0.00 -12.25 4.14
CA ARG A 47 1.21 -12.86 4.70
C ARG A 47 2.42 -12.48 3.87
N SER A 48 3.51 -12.18 4.56
CA SER A 48 4.83 -11.96 3.97
C SER A 48 5.27 -13.21 3.22
N HIS A 49 5.73 -13.03 1.98
CA HIS A 49 6.32 -14.11 1.17
C HIS A 49 7.75 -14.47 1.62
N ILE A 50 8.35 -13.67 2.52
CA ILE A 50 9.70 -13.86 3.02
C ILE A 50 9.70 -14.84 4.21
N ASP A 51 8.77 -14.66 5.15
CA ASP A 51 8.77 -15.38 6.43
C ASP A 51 7.38 -15.88 6.87
N GLY A 52 6.32 -15.65 6.08
CA GLY A 52 4.95 -16.07 6.40
C GLY A 52 4.27 -15.25 7.49
N SER A 53 4.92 -14.21 8.02
CA SER A 53 4.35 -13.32 9.04
C SER A 53 3.13 -12.58 8.52
N LYS A 54 2.15 -12.33 9.39
CA LYS A 54 0.86 -11.73 9.01
C LYS A 54 0.90 -10.22 9.20
N HIS A 55 0.58 -9.47 8.16
CA HIS A 55 0.56 -8.02 8.14
C HIS A 55 -0.83 -7.50 7.78
N ARG A 56 -1.14 -6.29 8.23
CA ARG A 56 -2.32 -5.52 7.82
C ARG A 56 -1.86 -4.17 7.29
N LEU A 57 -2.51 -3.71 6.22
CA LEU A 57 -2.28 -2.43 5.58
C LEU A 57 -3.64 -1.75 5.37
N THR A 58 -3.87 -0.65 6.08
CA THR A 58 -5.01 0.25 5.87
C THR A 58 -4.57 1.51 5.10
N PRO A 59 -5.50 2.36 4.62
CA PRO A 59 -5.15 3.65 4.04
C PRO A 59 -4.26 4.50 4.97
N GLU A 60 -4.60 4.55 6.26
CA GLU A 60 -3.84 5.31 7.27
C GLU A 60 -2.44 4.73 7.49
N ASP A 61 -2.32 3.40 7.54
CA ASP A 61 -1.02 2.73 7.66
C ASP A 61 -0.14 3.03 6.43
N SER A 62 -0.71 2.99 5.22
CA SER A 62 0.01 3.28 3.97
C SER A 62 0.54 4.72 3.97
N MET A 63 -0.30 5.69 4.34
CA MET A 63 0.11 7.09 4.45
C MET A 63 1.19 7.28 5.52
N HIS A 64 1.07 6.61 6.67
CA HIS A 64 2.05 6.68 7.74
C HIS A 64 3.41 6.09 7.30
N ILE A 65 3.41 4.94 6.62
CA ILE A 65 4.62 4.31 6.09
C ILE A 65 5.31 5.25 5.08
N GLN A 66 4.57 5.76 4.10
CA GLN A 66 5.12 6.64 3.08
C GLN A 66 5.67 7.96 3.67
N HIS A 67 5.04 8.46 4.73
CA HIS A 67 5.53 9.60 5.51
C HIS A 67 6.87 9.28 6.23
N LEU A 68 6.96 8.13 6.91
CA LEU A 68 8.18 7.70 7.59
C LEU A 68 9.35 7.50 6.62
N LEU A 69 9.06 6.99 5.41
CA LEU A 69 10.04 6.87 4.34
C LEU A 69 10.54 8.23 3.83
N GLY A 70 9.77 9.30 4.04
CA GLY A 70 10.13 10.65 3.60
C GLY A 70 9.96 10.83 2.09
N SER A 71 8.86 10.31 1.53
CA SER A 71 8.54 10.38 0.10
C SER A 71 8.14 11.80 -0.32
N THR A 72 8.44 12.19 -1.54
CA THR A 72 8.03 13.51 -2.10
C THR A 72 6.61 13.47 -2.63
N ILE A 73 6.23 12.38 -3.29
CA ILE A 73 4.89 12.13 -3.81
C ILE A 73 4.40 10.83 -3.19
N THR A 74 3.24 10.87 -2.55
CA THR A 74 2.61 9.71 -1.90
C THR A 74 1.36 9.32 -2.64
N MET A 75 1.18 8.02 -2.86
CA MET A 75 0.02 7.47 -3.54
C MET A 75 -1.01 7.01 -2.51
N ALA A 76 -2.29 7.33 -2.75
CA ALA A 76 -3.38 6.83 -1.93
C ALA A 76 -3.51 5.30 -2.08
N LEU A 77 -3.90 4.62 -1.01
CA LEU A 77 -4.20 3.20 -1.07
C LEU A 77 -5.46 2.95 -1.89
N ASP A 78 -5.36 2.02 -2.82
CA ASP A 78 -6.41 1.63 -3.73
C ASP A 78 -6.56 0.10 -3.75
N GLU A 79 -7.72 -0.32 -4.25
CA GLU A 79 -8.00 -1.70 -4.57
C GLU A 79 -7.89 -1.91 -6.08
N CYS A 80 -6.92 -2.74 -6.47
CA CYS A 80 -6.69 -3.04 -7.88
C CYS A 80 -7.77 -3.99 -8.40
N THR A 81 -8.78 -3.45 -9.07
CA THR A 81 -9.86 -4.21 -9.70
C THR A 81 -9.30 -5.36 -10.55
N PRO A 82 -9.69 -6.62 -10.30
CA PRO A 82 -9.19 -7.74 -11.08
C PRO A 82 -9.78 -7.72 -12.50
N TYR A 83 -9.06 -8.33 -13.44
CA TYR A 83 -9.51 -8.50 -14.82
C TYR A 83 -9.38 -9.97 -15.23
N PRO A 84 -10.41 -10.58 -15.86
CA PRO A 84 -11.72 -9.99 -16.18
C PRO A 84 -12.65 -9.91 -14.96
N ILE A 85 -13.57 -8.96 -14.97
CA ILE A 85 -14.63 -8.79 -13.96
C ILE A 85 -15.90 -8.26 -14.65
N ASP A 86 -17.06 -8.50 -14.06
CA ASP A 86 -18.30 -7.91 -14.52
C ASP A 86 -18.41 -6.43 -14.10
N LYS A 87 -19.38 -5.72 -14.70
CA LYS A 87 -19.57 -4.29 -14.44
C LYS A 87 -19.90 -4.00 -12.97
N LEU A 88 -20.68 -4.87 -12.32
CA LEU A 88 -21.07 -4.69 -10.92
C LEU A 88 -19.87 -4.87 -9.97
N GLY A 89 -19.04 -5.88 -10.23
CA GLY A 89 -17.80 -6.10 -9.49
C GLY A 89 -16.80 -4.96 -9.67
N ALA A 90 -16.65 -4.46 -10.91
CA ALA A 90 -15.80 -3.30 -11.18
C ALA A 90 -16.28 -2.03 -10.45
N ASP A 91 -17.59 -1.76 -10.45
CA ASP A 91 -18.17 -0.63 -9.72
C ASP A 91 -17.94 -0.76 -8.21
N THR A 92 -18.19 -1.95 -7.64
CA THR A 92 -17.96 -2.21 -6.21
C THR A 92 -16.51 -1.97 -5.80
N SER A 93 -15.57 -2.47 -6.61
CA SER A 93 -14.13 -2.29 -6.46
C SER A 93 -13.73 -0.82 -6.50
N MET A 94 -14.17 -0.09 -7.53
CA MET A 94 -13.89 1.34 -7.68
C MET A 94 -14.44 2.16 -6.49
N GLN A 95 -15.65 1.88 -6.03
CA GLN A 95 -16.25 2.58 -4.90
C GLN A 95 -15.46 2.34 -3.60
N LEU A 96 -14.89 1.14 -3.39
CA LEU A 96 -14.00 0.86 -2.27
C LEU A 96 -12.73 1.72 -2.35
N SER A 97 -12.07 1.74 -3.51
CA SER A 97 -10.90 2.59 -3.76
C SER A 97 -11.18 4.06 -3.50
N MET A 98 -12.35 4.57 -3.89
CA MET A 98 -12.74 5.97 -3.63
C MET A 98 -12.98 6.25 -2.14
N ARG A 99 -13.53 5.30 -1.38
CA ARG A 99 -13.67 5.44 0.08
C ARG A 99 -12.32 5.41 0.78
N TRP A 100 -11.39 4.59 0.32
CA TRP A 100 -10.02 4.56 0.82
C TRP A 100 -9.24 5.83 0.48
N ALA A 101 -9.36 6.35 -0.73
CA ALA A 101 -8.70 7.58 -1.15
C ALA A 101 -9.13 8.82 -0.35
N LYS A 102 -10.32 8.78 0.27
CA LYS A 102 -10.83 9.86 1.12
C LYS A 102 -10.27 9.82 2.56
N ARG A 103 -9.78 8.66 3.01
CA ARG A 103 -9.28 8.42 4.37
C ARG A 103 -7.81 8.78 4.46
#